data_AF-A0A959C1F7-F1
#
_entry.id   AF-A0A959C1F7-F1
#
_cell.length_a   1.000
_cell.length_b   1.000
_cell.length_c   1.000
_cell.angle_alpha   90.00
_cell.angle_beta   90.00
_cell.angle_gamma   90.00
#
_symmetry.space_group_name_H-M   'P 1'
#
loop_
_entity.id
_entity.type
_entity.pdbx_description
1 polymer ?
#
loop_
_entity_poly.entity_id
_entity_poly.type
_entity_poly.pdbx_seq_one_letter_code
_entity_poly.pdbx_strand_id
1 'polypeptide(L)'
;MKQHYFLWVLLAVQFACQSAADTPGRIAEDICDCMRPLAQSYKGVQDATSRNDLEALQRYAEEMERVMSDCGSQIEKKYGPLEGERGEQVKAAMQLACPDVVATLNEAESEYIK
;
A
#
# COMPACT_ATOMS: atom_id res chain seq x y z
N MET A 1 -3.31 37.04 -38.52
CA MET A 1 -3.98 35.77 -38.14
C MET A 1 -3.02 34.60 -37.85
N LYS A 2 -1.70 34.81 -37.70
CA LYS A 2 -0.72 33.71 -37.43
C LYS A 2 -0.19 33.69 -35.98
N GLN A 3 -0.49 34.72 -35.19
CA GLN A 3 0.12 34.97 -33.87
C GLN A 3 -0.70 34.41 -32.70
N HIS A 4 -1.99 34.09 -32.91
CA HIS A 4 -2.86 33.51 -31.88
C HIS A 4 -2.79 31.98 -31.80
N TYR A 5 -2.26 31.31 -32.84
CA TYR A 5 -2.06 29.86 -32.81
C TYR A 5 -0.93 29.45 -31.86
N PHE A 6 0.13 30.25 -31.76
CA PHE A 6 1.29 29.95 -30.92
C PHE A 6 0.97 29.99 -29.42
N LEU A 7 0.03 30.85 -29.02
CA LEU A 7 -0.44 30.97 -27.63
C LEU A 7 -1.33 29.80 -27.19
N TRP A 8 -2.06 29.18 -28.12
CA TRP A 8 -2.90 28.00 -27.83
C TRP A 8 -2.08 26.71 -27.67
N VAL A 9 -0.97 26.57 -28.40
CA VAL A 9 -0.10 25.38 -28.28
C VAL A 9 0.69 25.38 -26.96
N LEU A 10 1.04 26.55 -26.43
CA LEU A 10 1.76 26.66 -25.14
C LEU A 10 0.87 26.40 -23.92
N LEU A 11 -0.45 26.54 -24.02
CA LEU A 11 -1.38 26.24 -22.92
C LEU A 11 -1.68 24.74 -22.78
N ALA A 12 -1.47 23.95 -23.84
CA ALA A 12 -1.73 22.50 -23.81
C ALA A 12 -0.62 21.69 -23.08
N VAL A 13 0.58 22.27 -22.90
CA VAL A 13 1.73 21.56 -22.29
C VAL A 13 1.69 21.58 -20.75
N GLN A 14 0.88 22.45 -20.13
CA GLN A 14 0.82 22.53 -18.66
C GLN A 14 -0.07 21.47 -17.99
N PHE A 15 -0.92 20.78 -18.74
CA PHE A 15 -1.76 19.70 -18.19
C PHE A 15 -1.08 18.33 -18.14
N ALA A 16 0.12 18.19 -18.71
CA ALA A 16 0.87 16.93 -18.73
C ALA A 16 1.66 16.65 -17.43
N CYS A 17 1.57 17.52 -16.42
CA CYS A 17 2.40 17.46 -15.21
C CYS A 17 1.67 16.91 -13.97
N GLN A 18 0.52 16.23 -14.14
CA GLN A 18 -0.19 15.54 -13.05
C GLN A 18 0.11 14.03 -12.97
N SER A 19 0.87 13.47 -13.91
CA SER A 19 1.05 12.01 -14.07
C SER A 19 2.25 11.40 -13.33
N ALA A 20 3.04 12.19 -12.58
CA ALA A 20 4.16 11.67 -11.81
C ALA A 20 3.75 11.12 -10.41
N ALA A 21 2.56 11.46 -9.92
CA ALA A 21 2.17 11.23 -8.52
C ALA A 21 1.61 9.83 -8.23
N ASP A 22 0.96 9.19 -9.21
CA ASP A 22 0.20 7.93 -8.99
C ASP A 22 0.80 6.76 -9.78
N THR A 23 2.13 6.70 -9.88
CA THR A 23 2.80 5.55 -10.50
C THR A 23 2.62 4.31 -9.62
N PRO A 24 2.57 3.09 -10.21
CA PRO A 24 2.48 1.86 -9.42
C PRO A 24 3.57 1.74 -8.35
N GLY A 25 4.78 2.22 -8.63
CA GLY A 25 5.88 2.27 -7.66
C GLY A 25 5.59 3.17 -6.46
N ARG A 26 5.06 4.38 -6.68
CA ARG A 26 4.72 5.29 -5.58
C ARG A 26 3.55 4.78 -4.74
N ILE A 27 2.53 4.21 -5.39
CA ILE A 27 1.41 3.58 -4.69
C ILE A 27 1.92 2.40 -3.85
N ALA A 28 2.80 1.57 -4.40
CA ALA A 28 3.42 0.47 -3.69
C ALA A 28 4.19 0.95 -2.45
N GLU A 29 5.04 1.97 -2.57
CA GLU A 29 5.75 2.56 -1.42
C GLU A 29 4.79 3.03 -0.32
N ASP A 30 3.71 3.73 -0.69
CA ASP A 30 2.71 4.20 0.26
C ASP A 30 1.98 3.04 0.95
N ILE A 31 1.61 1.98 0.22
CA ILE A 31 1.03 0.76 0.81
C ILE A 31 2.04 0.09 1.74
N CYS A 32 3.29 -0.03 1.31
CA CYS A 32 4.36 -0.64 2.09
C CYS A 32 4.58 0.09 3.41
N ASP A 33 4.65 1.41 3.39
CA ASP A 33 4.81 2.24 4.60
C ASP A 33 3.61 2.08 5.54
N CYS A 34 2.43 2.05 4.96
CA CYS A 34 1.16 1.94 5.66
C CYS A 34 0.95 0.56 6.29
N MET A 35 1.41 -0.52 5.65
CA MET A 35 1.34 -1.89 6.14
C MET A 35 2.55 -2.32 7.00
N ARG A 36 3.60 -1.50 7.10
CA ARG A 36 4.76 -1.82 7.93
C ARG A 36 4.42 -2.10 9.40
N PRO A 37 3.49 -1.38 10.05
CA PRO A 37 3.04 -1.71 11.41
C PRO A 37 2.44 -3.12 11.50
N LEU A 38 1.68 -3.55 10.48
CA LEU A 38 1.10 -4.89 10.44
C LEU A 38 2.19 -5.97 10.54
N ALA A 39 3.27 -5.82 9.78
CA ALA A 39 4.40 -6.75 9.81
C ALA A 39 5.11 -6.78 11.18
N GLN A 40 5.12 -5.65 11.91
CA GLN A 40 5.65 -5.57 13.27
C GLN A 40 4.74 -6.26 14.27
N SER A 41 3.43 -5.99 14.21
CA SER A 41 2.43 -6.62 15.07
C SER A 41 2.37 -8.14 14.86
N TYR A 42 2.50 -8.62 13.62
CA TYR A 42 2.58 -10.07 13.32
C TYR A 42 3.77 -10.75 14.01
N LYS A 43 4.97 -10.14 13.96
CA LYS A 43 6.13 -10.61 14.73
C LYS A 43 5.86 -10.54 16.24
N GLY A 44 5.17 -9.50 16.69
CA GLY A 44 4.72 -9.36 18.07
C GLY A 44 3.79 -10.49 18.51
N VAL A 45 2.89 -10.95 17.65
CA VAL A 45 2.01 -12.11 17.90
C VAL A 45 2.82 -13.38 18.04
N GLN A 46 3.77 -13.66 17.15
CA GLN A 46 4.62 -14.86 17.23
C GLN A 46 5.41 -14.89 18.54
N ASP A 47 6.00 -13.76 18.91
CA ASP A 47 6.78 -13.58 20.12
C ASP A 47 5.92 -13.69 21.40
N ALA A 48 4.76 -13.03 21.42
CA ALA A 48 3.79 -13.14 22.52
C ALA A 48 3.24 -14.56 22.69
N THR A 49 3.00 -15.27 21.57
CA THR A 49 2.61 -16.69 21.58
C THR A 49 3.68 -17.54 22.26
N SER A 50 4.96 -17.33 21.91
CA SER A 50 6.07 -18.08 22.52
C SER A 50 6.18 -17.88 24.04
N ARG A 51 5.75 -16.71 24.53
CA ARG A 51 5.73 -16.35 25.94
C ARG A 51 4.43 -16.67 26.67
N ASN A 52 3.38 -17.14 25.97
CA ASN A 52 2.02 -17.26 26.49
C ASN A 52 1.47 -15.93 27.06
N ASP A 53 1.85 -14.81 26.45
CA ASP A 53 1.42 -13.47 26.85
C ASP A 53 0.09 -13.10 26.15
N LEU A 54 -1.02 -13.49 26.78
CA LEU A 54 -2.37 -13.29 26.23
C LEU A 54 -2.74 -11.81 26.10
N GLU A 55 -2.24 -10.93 26.97
CA GLU A 55 -2.53 -9.50 26.90
C GLU A 55 -1.86 -8.87 25.69
N ALA A 56 -0.59 -9.21 25.45
CA ALA A 56 0.13 -8.77 24.25
C ALA A 56 -0.52 -9.30 22.98
N LEU A 57 -0.97 -10.57 22.97
CA LEU A 57 -1.68 -11.15 21.82
C LEU A 57 -2.92 -10.36 21.44
N GLN A 58 -3.78 -10.05 22.42
CA GLN A 58 -4.99 -9.28 22.16
C GLN A 58 -4.65 -7.88 21.60
N ARG A 59 -3.65 -7.21 22.17
CA ARG A 59 -3.22 -5.88 21.74
C ARG A 59 -2.73 -5.88 20.30
N TYR A 60 -1.89 -6.85 19.92
CA TYR A 60 -1.39 -6.96 18.55
C TYR A 60 -2.50 -7.33 17.57
N ALA A 61 -3.44 -8.21 17.94
CA ALA A 61 -4.58 -8.53 17.09
C ALA A 61 -5.45 -7.28 16.78
N GLU A 62 -5.76 -6.48 17.81
CA GLU A 62 -6.50 -5.22 17.64
C GLU A 62 -5.73 -4.19 16.79
N GLU A 63 -4.40 -4.14 16.94
CA GLU A 63 -3.55 -3.29 16.10
C GLU A 63 -3.56 -3.74 14.64
N MET A 64 -3.45 -5.04 14.37
CA MET A 64 -3.47 -5.59 13.02
C MET A 64 -4.79 -5.27 12.31
N GLU A 65 -5.93 -5.48 12.97
CA GLU A 65 -7.25 -5.15 12.42
C GLU A 65 -7.36 -3.66 12.07
N ARG A 66 -6.92 -2.79 13.00
CA ARG A 66 -6.91 -1.34 12.79
C ARG A 66 -6.05 -0.95 11.60
N VAL A 67 -4.82 -1.47 11.52
CA VAL A 67 -3.89 -1.16 10.43
C VAL A 67 -4.45 -1.59 9.09
N MET A 68 -5.00 -2.80 8.98
CA MET A 68 -5.59 -3.27 7.73
C MET A 68 -6.75 -2.38 7.27
N SER A 69 -7.65 -2.03 8.19
CA SER A 69 -8.81 -1.19 7.90
C SER A 69 -8.42 0.25 7.52
N ASP A 70 -7.58 0.88 8.36
CA ASP A 70 -7.13 2.26 8.15
C ASP A 70 -6.28 2.37 6.88
N CYS A 71 -5.46 1.36 6.61
CA CYS A 71 -4.58 1.37 5.44
C CYS A 71 -5.36 1.22 4.14
N GLY A 72 -6.25 0.22 4.07
CA GLY A 72 -7.10 0.03 2.89
C GLY A 72 -7.92 1.29 2.58
N SER A 73 -8.55 1.87 3.62
CA SER A 73 -9.36 3.08 3.48
C SER A 73 -8.54 4.30 3.01
N GLN A 74 -7.33 4.48 3.53
CA GLN A 74 -6.46 5.60 3.13
C GLN A 74 -5.96 5.45 1.70
N ILE A 75 -5.55 4.25 1.31
CA ILE A 75 -5.06 3.97 -0.04
C ILE A 75 -6.18 4.12 -1.07
N GLU A 76 -7.36 3.55 -0.81
CA GLU A 76 -8.51 3.69 -1.69
C GLU A 76 -8.96 5.16 -1.81
N LYS A 77 -9.00 5.90 -0.69
CA LYS A 77 -9.33 7.34 -0.72
C LYS A 77 -8.33 8.16 -1.53
N LYS A 78 -7.05 7.80 -1.47
CA LYS A 78 -5.97 8.56 -2.12
C LYS A 78 -5.82 8.22 -3.60
N TYR A 79 -5.92 6.93 -3.96
CA TYR A 79 -5.57 6.42 -5.27
C TYR A 79 -6.75 5.82 -6.05
N GLY A 80 -7.90 5.66 -5.41
CA GLY A 80 -9.06 4.93 -5.93
C GLY A 80 -8.89 3.41 -5.80
N PRO A 81 -9.86 2.64 -6.30
CA PRO A 81 -9.81 1.18 -6.28
C PRO A 81 -8.61 0.67 -7.10
N LEU A 82 -7.86 -0.26 -6.51
CA LEU A 82 -6.70 -0.92 -7.12
C LEU A 82 -7.11 -2.30 -7.67
N GLU A 83 -7.89 -2.30 -8.73
CA GLU A 83 -8.42 -3.51 -9.37
C GLU A 83 -7.79 -3.76 -10.75
N GLY A 84 -7.94 -4.99 -11.24
CA GLY A 84 -7.45 -5.41 -12.56
C GLY A 84 -5.95 -5.20 -12.73
N GLU A 85 -5.55 -4.75 -13.93
CA GLU A 85 -4.15 -4.56 -14.30
C GLU A 85 -3.41 -3.58 -13.36
N ARG A 86 -4.09 -2.54 -12.88
CA ARG A 86 -3.49 -1.56 -11.96
C ARG A 86 -3.13 -2.20 -10.62
N GLY A 87 -4.01 -3.05 -10.08
CA GLY A 87 -3.74 -3.81 -8.85
C GLY A 87 -2.57 -4.76 -9.01
N GLU A 88 -2.48 -5.45 -10.16
CA GLU A 88 -1.35 -6.35 -10.46
C GLU A 88 -0.01 -5.61 -10.56
N GLN A 89 0.02 -4.46 -11.24
CA GLN A 89 1.22 -3.63 -11.35
C GLN A 89 1.69 -3.11 -9.98
N VAL A 90 0.75 -2.70 -9.12
CA VAL A 90 1.08 -2.26 -7.75
C VAL A 90 1.58 -3.44 -6.92
N LYS A 91 0.94 -4.62 -7.00
CA LYS A 91 1.39 -5.83 -6.30
C LYS A 91 2.81 -6.23 -6.72
N ALA A 92 3.12 -6.18 -8.01
CA ALA A 92 4.47 -6.44 -8.51
C ALA A 92 5.48 -5.39 -8.01
N ALA A 93 5.09 -4.11 -7.99
CA ALA A 93 5.94 -3.04 -7.47
C ALA A 93 6.20 -3.19 -5.95
N MET A 94 5.22 -3.65 -5.16
CA MET A 94 5.37 -3.93 -3.73
C MET A 94 6.41 -5.02 -3.46
N GLN A 95 6.47 -6.07 -4.30
CA GLN A 95 7.48 -7.13 -4.16
C GLN A 95 8.92 -6.58 -4.25
N LEU A 96 9.11 -5.50 -5.02
CA LEU A 96 10.39 -4.83 -5.16
C LEU A 96 10.62 -3.80 -4.05
N ALA A 97 9.58 -3.07 -3.65
CA ALA A 97 9.67 -1.97 -2.68
C ALA A 97 9.76 -2.45 -1.21
N CYS A 98 8.98 -3.45 -0.83
CA CYS A 98 8.91 -3.97 0.55
C CYS A 98 8.74 -5.50 0.60
N PRO A 99 9.80 -6.26 0.24
CA PRO A 99 9.73 -7.71 0.23
C PRO A 99 9.41 -8.32 1.61
N ASP A 100 9.77 -7.65 2.69
CA ASP A 100 9.52 -8.06 4.07
C ASP A 100 8.03 -7.97 4.47
N VAL A 101 7.36 -6.87 4.08
CA VAL A 101 5.93 -6.70 4.29
C VAL A 101 5.15 -7.68 3.43
N VAL A 102 5.54 -7.85 2.17
CA VAL A 102 4.91 -8.81 1.27
C VAL A 102 5.09 -10.25 1.76
N ALA A 103 6.26 -10.62 2.28
CA ALA A 103 6.47 -11.93 2.88
C ALA A 103 5.51 -12.16 4.05
N THR A 104 5.36 -11.17 4.93
CA THR A 104 4.45 -11.26 6.08
C THR A 104 2.98 -11.41 5.64
N LEU A 105 2.55 -10.65 4.63
CA LEU A 105 1.19 -10.75 4.09
C LEU A 105 0.93 -12.14 3.51
N ASN A 106 1.86 -12.70 2.75
CA ASN A 106 1.74 -14.04 2.18
C ASN A 106 1.75 -15.13 3.27
N GLU A 107 2.55 -14.98 4.31
CA GLU A 107 2.58 -15.89 5.46
C GLU A 107 1.23 -15.88 6.18
N ALA A 108 0.70 -14.71 6.50
CA ALA A 108 -0.61 -14.55 7.11
C ALA A 108 -1.73 -15.18 6.26
N GLU A 109 -1.72 -14.98 4.93
CA GLU A 109 -2.67 -15.64 4.03
C GLU A 109 -2.54 -17.17 4.06
N SER A 110 -1.33 -17.70 4.13
CA SER A 110 -1.09 -19.16 4.15
C SER A 110 -1.54 -19.83 5.44
N GLU A 111 -1.53 -19.12 6.57
CA GLU A 111 -2.03 -19.61 7.86
C GLU A 111 -3.56 -19.69 7.88
N TYR A 112 -4.26 -18.83 7.14
CA TYR A 112 -5.72 -18.85 7.02
C TYR A 112 -6.27 -19.96 6.10
N ILE A 113 -5.43 -20.58 5.25
CA ILE A 113 -5.83 -21.62 4.28
C ILE A 113 -5.61 -23.05 4.83
N LYS A 114 -5.04 -23.20 6.04
CA LYS A 114 -4.87 -24.50 6.71
C LYS A 114 -5.99 -24.78 7.70
#